data_AF-A0A920TH00-F1
#
_entry.id   AF-A0A920TH00-F1
#
_cell.length_a   1.000
_cell.length_b   1.000
_cell.length_c   1.000
_cell.angle_alpha   90.00
_cell.angle_beta   90.00
_cell.angle_gamma   90.00
#
_symmetry.space_group_name_H-M   'P 1'
#
loop_
_entity.id
_entity.type
_entity.pdbx_description
1 polymer ?
#
loop_
_entity_poly.entity_id
_entity_poly.type
_entity_poly.pdbx_seq_one_letter_code
_entity_poly.pdbx_strand_id
1 'polypeptide(L)' 'MQLYQRMAELDNDDSVKDIAAELIYRFGRPPEPVINLMFQLKVKLLAHEAQNDSVNIEGKKISCDVGV' A
#
# COMPACT_ATOMS: atom_id res chain seq x y z
N MET A 1 -0.66 -18.71 -5.52
CA MET A 1 -1.05 -17.32 -5.85
C MET A 1 -2.06 -16.83 -4.81
N GLN A 2 -1.62 -16.40 -3.61
CA GLN A 2 -2.54 -15.93 -2.55
C GLN A 2 -2.16 -14.53 -2.03
N LEU A 3 -0.88 -14.15 -2.12
CA LEU A 3 -0.38 -12.89 -1.58
C LEU A 3 -0.96 -11.65 -2.28
N TYR A 4 -1.02 -11.65 -3.61
CA TYR A 4 -1.58 -10.51 -4.37
C TYR A 4 -3.09 -10.31 -4.14
N GLN A 5 -3.84 -11.39 -3.92
CA GLN A 5 -5.27 -11.31 -3.57
C GLN A 5 -5.44 -10.74 -2.17
N ARG A 6 -4.67 -11.25 -1.20
CA ARG A 6 -4.69 -10.74 0.18
C ARG A 6 -4.28 -9.26 0.27
N MET A 7 -3.39 -8.80 -0.61
CA MET A 7 -3.01 -7.39 -0.71
C MET A 7 -4.13 -6.51 -1.31
N ALA A 8 -4.97 -7.06 -2.19
CA ALA A 8 -6.08 -6.32 -2.79
C ALA A 8 -7.24 -6.10 -1.81
N GLU A 9 -7.39 -6.98 -0.83
CA GLU A 9 -8.43 -6.97 0.20
C GLU A 9 -8.03 -6.21 1.49
N LEU A 10 -6.87 -5.55 1.49
CA LEU A 10 -6.42 -4.78 2.66
C LEU A 10 -7.33 -3.56 2.89
N ASP A 11 -7.87 -3.46 4.10
CA ASP A 11 -8.77 -2.39 4.53
C ASP A 11 -8.22 -1.57 5.71
N ASN A 12 -7.08 -1.95 6.29
CA ASN A 12 -6.48 -1.28 7.43
C ASN A 12 -4.93 -1.37 7.47
N ASP A 13 -4.29 -0.42 8.17
CA ASP A 13 -2.82 -0.32 8.27
C ASP A 13 -2.19 -1.52 9.00
N ASP A 14 -2.90 -2.14 9.95
CA ASP A 14 -2.39 -3.29 10.70
C ASP A 14 -2.24 -4.52 9.79
N SER A 15 -3.14 -4.70 8.83
CA SER A 15 -3.06 -5.78 7.84
C SER A 15 -1.85 -5.62 6.91
N VAL A 16 -1.42 -4.38 6.63
CA VAL A 16 -0.17 -4.11 5.89
C VAL A 16 1.04 -4.50 6.73
N LYS A 17 1.04 -4.18 8.03
CA LYS A 17 2.13 -4.54 8.95
C LYS A 17 2.25 -6.06 9.10
N ASP A 18 1.13 -6.77 9.20
CA ASP A 18 1.10 -8.22 9.33
C ASP A 18 1.69 -8.90 8.10
N ILE A 19 1.35 -8.44 6.90
CA ILE A 19 1.95 -8.94 5.65
C ILE A 19 3.45 -8.65 5.61
N ALA A 20 3.87 -7.44 6.00
CA ALA A 20 5.29 -7.10 6.03
C ALA A 20 6.06 -7.99 7.03
N ALA A 21 5.50 -8.25 8.21
CA ALA A 21 6.08 -9.14 9.21
C ALA A 21 6.15 -10.58 8.71
N GLU A 22 5.11 -11.08 8.04
CA GLU A 22 5.10 -12.41 7.44
C GLU A 22 6.17 -12.54 6.34
N LEU A 23 6.32 -11.52 5.49
CA LEU A 23 7.35 -11.48 4.45
C LEU A 23 8.76 -11.49 5.07
N ILE A 24 8.98 -10.71 6.14
CA ILE A 24 10.25 -10.70 6.86
C ILE A 24 10.54 -12.05 7.49
N TYR A 25 9.55 -12.65 8.15
CA TYR A 25 9.70 -13.94 8.80
C TYR A 25 10.02 -15.07 7.81
N ARG A 26 9.39 -15.05 6.63
CA ARG A 26 9.53 -16.11 5.61
C ARG A 26 10.72 -15.92 4.68
N PHE A 27 11.08 -14.68 4.37
CA PHE A 27 12.05 -14.36 3.31
C PHE A 27 13.22 -13.50 3.81
N GLY A 28 13.20 -13.04 5.06
CA GLY A 28 14.24 -12.17 5.61
C GLY A 28 14.08 -10.72 5.19
N ARG A 29 15.18 -9.98 5.11
CA ARG A 29 15.14 -8.53 4.81
C ARG A 29 14.49 -8.28 3.44
N PRO A 30 13.39 -7.52 3.36
CA PRO A 30 12.73 -7.23 2.10
C PRO A 30 13.63 -6.35 1.22
N PRO A 31 13.68 -6.60 -0.10
CA PRO A 31 14.36 -5.71 -1.02
C PRO A 31 13.59 -4.40 -1.17
N GLU A 32 14.25 -3.35 -1.65
CA GLU A 32 13.68 -2.01 -1.81
C GLU A 32 12.34 -1.97 -2.56
N PRO A 33 12.12 -2.74 -3.66
CA PRO A 33 10.83 -2.74 -4.34
C PRO A 33 9.67 -3.24 -3.46
N VAL A 34 9.93 -4.16 -2.53
CA VAL A 34 8.91 -4.67 -1.60
C VAL A 34 8.59 -3.62 -0.53
N ILE A 35 9.60 -2.89 -0.05
CA ILE A 35 9.40 -1.77 0.88
C ILE A 35 8.54 -0.68 0.22
N ASN A 36 8.85 -0.35 -1.04
CA ASN A 36 8.08 0.62 -1.81
C ASN A 36 6.64 0.17 -2.05
N LEU A 37 6.42 -1.12 -2.32
CA LEU A 37 5.08 -1.69 -2.44
C LEU A 37 4.28 -1.54 -1.12
N MET A 38 4.90 -1.87 0.02
CA MET A 38 4.24 -1.71 1.33
C MET A 38 3.90 -0.25 1.60
N PHE A 39 4.78 0.68 1.19
CA PHE A 39 4.52 2.11 1.29
C PHE A 39 3.33 2.55 0.41
N GLN A 40 3.25 2.08 -0.84
CA GLN A 40 2.13 2.37 -1.74
C GLN A 40 0.79 1.88 -1.18
N LEU A 41 0.77 0.69 -0.56
CA LEU A 41 -0.43 0.16 0.08
C LEU A 41 -0.91 1.06 1.23
N LYS A 42 -0.01 1.57 2.05
CA LYS A 42 -0.35 2.53 3.12
C LYS A 42 -0.92 3.83 2.57
N VAL A 43 -0.30 4.39 1.52
CA VAL A 43 -0.80 5.60 0.87
C VAL A 43 -2.20 5.38 0.30
N LYS A 44 -2.46 4.22 -0.31
CA LYS A 44 -3.79 3.84 -0.81
C LYS A 44 -4.84 3.80 0.32
N LEU A 45 -4.51 3.21 1.47
CA LEU A 45 -5.41 3.15 2.62
C LEU A 45 -5.73 4.53 3.17
N LEU A 46 -4.72 5.38 3.36
CA LEU A 46 -4.90 6.76 3.80
C LEU A 46 -5.73 7.59 2.81
N ALA A 47 -5.53 7.38 1.51
CA ALA A 47 -6.34 8.02 0.48
C ALA A 47 -7.80 7.58 0.58
N HIS A 48 -8.05 6.28 0.76
CA HIS A 48 -9.39 5.72 0.93
C HIS A 48 -10.07 6.25 2.21
N GLU A 49 -9.37 6.32 3.34
CA GLU A 49 -9.86 6.92 4.59
C GLU A 49 -10.21 8.41 4.41
N ALA A 50 -9.42 9.13 3.60
CA ALA A 50 -9.67 10.52 3.24
C ALA A 50 -10.71 10.71 2.13
N GLN A 51 -11.38 9.64 1.67
CA GLN A 51 -12.34 9.64 0.57
C GLN A 51 -11.75 10.14 -0.77
N ASN A 52 -10.43 10.05 -0.96
CA ASN A 52 -9.78 10.30 -2.23
C ASN A 52 -9.89 9.07 -3.13
N ASP A 53 -10.36 9.26 -4.36
CA ASP A 53 -10.50 8.21 -5.36
C ASP A 53 -9.16 7.86 -6.02
N SER A 54 -8.26 8.84 -6.13
CA SER A 54 -6.94 8.60 -6.72
C SER A 54 -5.85 9.51 -6.16
N VAL A 55 -4.62 8.97 -6.14
CA VAL A 55 -3.38 9.69 -5.81
C VAL A 55 -2.43 9.49 -6.97
N ASN A 56 -2.11 10.58 -7.67
CA ASN A 56 -1.26 10.57 -8.86
C ASN A 56 -0.01 11.41 -8.64
N ILE A 57 1.05 11.04 -9.36
CA ILE A 57 2.31 11.79 -9.37
C ILE A 57 2.66 12.20 -10.80
N GLU A 58 2.82 13.51 -11.02
CA GLU A 58 3.22 14.10 -12.28
C GLU A 58 4.53 14.86 -12.09
N GLY A 59 5.65 14.20 -12.40
CA GLY A 59 6.99 14.76 -12.22
C GLY A 59 7.31 15.01 -10.75
N LYS A 60 7.18 16.27 -10.30
CA LYS A 60 7.40 16.70 -8.90
C LYS A 60 6.10 17.10 -8.19
N LYS A 61 4.95 16.98 -8.85
CA LYS A 61 3.64 17.33 -8.30
C LYS A 61 2.88 16.08 -7.89
N ILE A 62 2.28 16.10 -6.70
CA ILE A 62 1.36 15.07 -6.23
C ILE A 62 -0.05 15.68 -6.29
N SER A 63 -0.99 14.97 -6.92
CA SER A 63 -2.41 15.34 -6.95
C SER A 63 -3.24 14.25 -6.28
N CYS A 64 -4.21 14.67 -5.47
CA CYS A 64 -5.21 13.79 -4.88
C CYS A 64 -6.57 14.25 -5.41
N ASP A 65 -7.32 13.34 -6.02
CA ASP A 65 -8.64 13.63 -6.58
C ASP A 65 -9.71 12.95 -5.71
N VAL A 66 -10.72 13.73 -5.32
CA VAL A 66 -11.89 13.27 -4.57
C VAL A 66 -12.98 13.01 -5.59
N GLY A 67 -13.54 11.80 -5.63
CA GLY A 67 -14.71 11.50 -6.46
C GLY A 67 -15.87 12.41 -6.10
N VAL A 68 -16.41 13.11 -7.10
CA VAL A 68 -17.67 13.88 -6.99
C VAL A 68 -18.88 12.98 -7.10
#